data_AF-A0A2E9CX64-F1
#
_entry.id   AF-A0A2E9CX64-F1
#
_cell.length_a   1.000
_cell.length_b   1.000
_cell.length_c   1.000
_cell.angle_alpha   90.00
_cell.angle_beta   90.00
_cell.angle_gamma   90.00
#
_symmetry.space_group_name_H-M   'P 1'
#
loop_
_entity.id
_entity.type
_entity.pdbx_description
1 polymer ?
#
loop_
_entity_poly.entity_id
_entity_poly.type
_entity_poly.pdbx_seq_one_letter_code
_entity_poly.pdbx_strand_id
1 'polypeptide(L)'
;RHFEYFNKKMIDYRTRPTLMTPVWEIGGTLLGAITAKLGEKYVHACTESVEQVIVDHYKNQMKYLKKNGTNDDLLKKIKQFCDEEDGHRLDAKDHIDEDDFRLKLFKRFTSQLTSLAIRISKKV
;
A
#
# COMPACT_ATOMS: atom_id res chain seq x y z
N ARG A 1 -10.70 8.49 0.45
CA ARG A 1 -9.80 9.65 0.19
C ARG A 1 -8.70 9.37 -0.84
N HIS A 2 -7.70 8.51 -0.58
CA HIS A 2 -6.60 8.28 -1.54
C HIS A 2 -7.07 7.58 -2.83
N PHE A 3 -7.79 6.47 -2.68
CA PHE A 3 -8.37 5.71 -3.80
C PHE A 3 -9.22 6.59 -4.74
N GLU A 4 -10.12 7.41 -4.19
CA GLU A 4 -10.96 8.32 -4.96
C GLU A 4 -10.15 9.37 -5.73
N TYR A 5 -9.11 9.92 -5.11
CA TYR A 5 -8.20 10.86 -5.78
C TYR A 5 -7.54 10.21 -6.99
N PHE A 6 -6.99 9.00 -6.84
CA PHE A 6 -6.35 8.30 -7.96
C PHE A 6 -7.35 7.85 -9.02
N ASN A 7 -8.55 7.39 -8.65
CA ASN A 7 -9.60 7.10 -9.62
C ASN A 7 -9.97 8.32 -10.47
N LYS A 8 -10.12 9.48 -9.83
CA LYS A 8 -10.37 10.72 -10.56
C LYS A 8 -9.22 11.06 -11.51
N LYS A 9 -7.97 10.99 -11.04
CA LYS A 9 -6.81 11.24 -11.89
C LYS A 9 -6.69 10.22 -13.03
N MET A 10 -7.04 8.95 -12.82
CA MET A 10 -7.07 7.95 -13.90
C MET A 10 -8.06 8.34 -15.00
N ILE A 11 -9.24 8.87 -14.64
CA ILE A 11 -10.21 9.40 -15.61
C ILE A 11 -9.64 10.63 -16.32
N ASP A 12 -9.07 11.60 -15.59
CA ASP A 12 -8.50 12.83 -16.14
C ASP A 12 -7.39 12.54 -17.16
N TYR A 13 -6.51 11.58 -16.85
CA TYR A 13 -5.41 11.14 -17.73
C TYR A 13 -5.81 10.04 -18.71
N ARG A 14 -7.09 9.65 -18.77
CA ARG A 14 -7.61 8.56 -19.61
C ARG A 14 -6.81 7.25 -19.47
N THR A 15 -6.31 6.99 -18.26
CA THR A 15 -5.58 5.79 -17.92
C THR A 15 -6.57 4.68 -17.63
N ARG A 16 -6.37 3.51 -18.24
CA ARG A 16 -7.20 2.33 -17.97
C ARG A 16 -6.88 1.80 -16.58
N PRO A 17 -7.88 1.59 -15.69
CA PRO A 17 -7.65 0.94 -14.41
C PRO A 17 -7.28 -0.53 -14.63
N THR A 18 -6.60 -1.13 -13.66
CA THR A 18 -6.28 -2.56 -13.71
C THR A 18 -7.54 -3.41 -13.64
N LEU A 19 -7.57 -4.51 -14.41
CA LEU A 19 -8.66 -5.49 -14.38
C LEU A 19 -8.74 -6.25 -13.04
N MET A 20 -7.67 -6.19 -12.24
CA MET A 20 -7.57 -6.91 -10.97
C MET A 20 -8.20 -6.18 -9.79
N THR A 21 -8.71 -4.95 -9.98
CA THR A 21 -9.39 -4.16 -8.94
C THR A 21 -10.38 -4.96 -8.09
N PRO A 22 -11.36 -5.71 -8.65
CA PRO A 22 -12.32 -6.46 -7.83
C PRO A 22 -11.65 -7.58 -6.99
N VAL A 23 -10.57 -8.17 -7.49
CA VAL A 23 -9.83 -9.21 -6.76
C VAL A 23 -9.13 -8.61 -5.55
N TRP A 24 -8.56 -7.41 -5.70
CA TRP A 24 -7.85 -6.73 -4.61
C TRP A 24 -8.78 -6.18 -3.55
N GLU A 25 -9.96 -5.69 -3.93
CA GLU A 25 -10.99 -5.26 -2.97
C GLU A 25 -11.41 -6.41 -2.06
N ILE A 26 -11.76 -7.56 -2.65
CA ILE A 26 -12.12 -8.77 -1.90
C ILE A 26 -10.94 -9.25 -1.05
N GLY A 27 -9.74 -9.27 -1.62
CA GLY A 27 -8.52 -9.69 -0.94
C GLY A 27 -8.22 -8.83 0.29
N GLY A 28 -8.35 -7.50 0.19
CA GLY A 28 -8.13 -6.57 1.28
C GLY A 28 -9.14 -6.77 2.42
N THR A 29 -10.43 -6.90 2.10
CA THR A 29 -11.47 -7.16 3.11
C THR A 29 -11.25 -8.50 3.81
N LEU A 30 -10.95 -9.56 3.06
CA LEU A 30 -10.70 -10.88 3.62
C LEU A 30 -9.46 -10.88 4.53
N LEU A 31 -8.37 -10.25 4.09
CA LEU A 31 -7.15 -10.14 4.88
C LEU A 31 -7.41 -9.41 6.21
N GLY A 32 -8.15 -8.29 6.17
CA GLY A 32 -8.55 -7.56 7.38
C GLY A 32 -9.43 -8.39 8.32
N ALA A 33 -10.40 -9.16 7.79
CA ALA A 33 -11.23 -10.03 8.61
C ALA A 33 -10.44 -11.15 9.28
N ILE A 34 -9.48 -11.75 8.56
CA ILE A 34 -8.59 -12.78 9.10
C ILE A 34 -7.70 -12.22 10.20
N THR A 35 -7.05 -11.07 9.98
CA THR A 35 -6.13 -10.49 10.96
C THR A 35 -6.86 -10.01 12.21
N ALA A 36 -8.05 -9.43 12.06
CA ALA A 36 -8.90 -9.07 13.19
C ALA A 36 -9.23 -10.29 14.07
N LYS A 37 -9.49 -11.45 13.46
CA LYS A 37 -9.74 -12.70 14.20
C LYS A 37 -8.48 -13.25 14.88
N LEU A 38 -7.29 -13.03 14.31
CA LEU A 38 -6.00 -13.45 14.87
C LEU A 38 -5.53 -12.54 16.03
N GLY A 39 -6.08 -11.33 16.11
CA GLY A 39 -5.86 -10.39 17.20
C GLY A 39 -5.12 -9.12 16.77
N GLU A 40 -5.10 -8.15 17.68
CA GLU A 40 -4.60 -6.78 17.46
C GLU A 40 -3.16 -6.75 16.93
N LYS A 41 -2.25 -7.56 17.49
CA LYS A 41 -0.85 -7.65 17.01
C LYS A 41 -0.75 -8.03 15.53
N TYR A 42 -1.65 -8.89 15.02
CA TYR A 42 -1.67 -9.28 13.61
C TYR A 42 -2.28 -8.21 12.71
N VAL A 43 -3.24 -7.43 13.23
CA VAL A 43 -3.77 -6.25 12.53
C VAL A 43 -2.66 -5.24 12.33
N HIS A 44 -1.96 -4.84 13.39
CA HIS A 44 -0.84 -3.90 13.26
C HIS A 44 0.29 -4.47 12.40
N ALA A 45 0.67 -5.75 12.56
CA ALA A 45 1.67 -6.38 11.71
C ALA A 45 1.29 -6.38 10.23
N CYS A 46 0.01 -6.61 9.92
CA CYS A 46 -0.51 -6.49 8.56
C CYS A 46 -0.36 -5.05 8.05
N THR A 47 -0.86 -4.07 8.81
CA THR A 47 -0.80 -2.65 8.46
C THR A 47 0.64 -2.20 8.22
N GLU A 48 1.55 -2.42 9.17
CA GLU A 48 2.95 -2.01 9.03
C GLU A 48 3.60 -2.62 7.77
N SER A 49 3.34 -3.90 7.50
CA SER A 49 3.95 -4.60 6.36
C SER A 49 3.41 -4.15 5.00
N VAL A 50 2.11 -3.84 4.94
CA VAL A 50 1.43 -3.36 3.73
C VAL A 50 1.86 -1.92 3.47
N GLU A 51 1.82 -1.06 4.49
CA GLU A 51 2.19 0.35 4.37
C GLU A 51 3.67 0.53 4.02
N GLN A 52 4.56 -0.31 4.54
CA GLN A 52 5.97 -0.30 4.11
C GLN A 52 6.10 -0.49 2.59
N VAL A 53 5.36 -1.45 2.02
CA VAL A 53 5.38 -1.71 0.58
C VAL A 53 4.75 -0.57 -0.21
N ILE A 54 3.68 0.04 0.31
CA ILE A 54 3.00 1.19 -0.31
C ILE A 54 3.91 2.42 -0.31
N VAL A 55 4.56 2.73 0.81
CA VAL A 55 5.54 3.82 0.95
C VAL A 55 6.69 3.64 -0.04
N ASP A 56 7.26 2.44 -0.12
CA ASP A 56 8.32 2.14 -1.08
C ASP A 56 7.82 2.27 -2.52
N HIS A 57 6.57 1.89 -2.78
CA HIS A 57 5.95 2.09 -4.08
C HIS A 57 5.82 3.58 -4.42
N TYR A 58 5.31 4.43 -3.52
CA TYR A 58 5.19 5.87 -3.73
C TYR A 58 6.54 6.55 -3.93
N LYS A 59 7.56 6.19 -3.13
CA LYS A 59 8.94 6.67 -3.33
C LYS A 59 9.44 6.38 -4.74
N ASN A 60 9.16 5.19 -5.27
CA ASN A 60 9.51 4.82 -6.64
C ASN A 60 8.70 5.60 -7.68
N GLN A 61 7.40 5.83 -7.47
CA GLN A 61 6.58 6.66 -8.34
C GLN A 61 7.09 8.11 -8.39
N MET A 62 7.45 8.71 -7.25
CA MET A 62 8.01 10.06 -7.19
C MET A 62 9.33 10.17 -7.97
N LYS A 63 10.22 9.17 -7.85
CA LYS A 63 11.47 9.11 -8.64
C LYS A 63 11.18 9.05 -10.14
N TYR A 64 10.22 8.22 -10.56
CA TYR A 64 9.80 8.10 -11.94
C TYR A 64 9.25 9.42 -12.50
N LEU A 65 8.33 10.08 -11.77
CA LEU A 65 7.72 11.35 -12.19
C LEU A 65 8.75 12.47 -12.30
N LYS A 66 9.69 12.57 -11.35
CA LYS A 66 10.79 13.55 -11.40
C LYS A 66 11.69 13.34 -12.62
N LYS A 67 12.00 12.09 -12.95
CA LYS A 67 12.85 11.76 -14.11
C LYS A 67 12.19 12.11 -15.44
N ASN A 68 10.87 11.97 -15.53
CA ASN A 68 10.11 12.14 -16.77
C ASN A 68 9.45 13.52 -16.91
N GLY A 69 9.83 14.50 -16.08
CA GLY A 69 9.37 15.89 -16.19
C GLY A 69 7.86 16.08 -15.98
N THR A 70 7.23 15.29 -15.12
CA THR A 70 5.76 15.26 -14.97
C THR A 70 5.23 16.17 -13.84
N ASN A 71 4.02 16.70 -14.07
CA ASN A 71 3.12 17.49 -13.22
C ASN A 71 3.44 17.57 -11.70
N ASP A 72 3.81 18.78 -11.26
CA ASP A 72 4.08 19.15 -9.86
C ASP A 72 2.91 18.87 -8.90
N ASP A 73 1.66 18.98 -9.34
CA ASP A 73 0.49 18.72 -8.50
C ASP A 73 0.38 17.23 -8.10
N LEU A 74 0.59 16.34 -9.08
CA LEU A 74 0.56 14.90 -8.83
C LEU A 74 1.71 14.47 -7.92
N LEU A 75 2.90 15.03 -8.13
CA LEU A 75 4.06 14.77 -7.29
C LEU A 75 3.81 15.21 -5.84
N LYS A 76 3.25 16.41 -5.63
CA LYS A 76 2.90 16.92 -4.30
C LYS A 76 1.89 16.01 -3.60
N LYS A 77 0.86 15.55 -4.33
CA LYS A 77 -0.16 14.66 -3.76
C LYS A 77 0.35 13.27 -3.43
N ILE A 78 1.17 12.67 -4.29
CA ILE A 78 1.83 11.39 -3.99
C ILE A 78 2.75 11.53 -2.78
N LYS A 79 3.48 12.64 -2.65
CA LYS A 79 4.31 12.90 -1.47
C LYS A 79 3.46 12.99 -0.20
N GLN A 80 2.37 13.76 -0.24
CA GLN A 80 1.45 13.88 0.90
C GLN A 80 0.93 12.51 1.34
N PHE A 81 0.45 11.68 0.41
CA PHE A 81 -0.06 10.36 0.75
C PHE A 81 1.03 9.42 1.23
N CYS A 82 2.24 9.51 0.68
CA CYS A 82 3.40 8.75 1.17
C CYS A 82 3.74 9.10 2.62
N ASP A 83 3.65 10.38 2.99
CA ASP A 83 3.92 10.83 4.37
C ASP A 83 2.78 10.38 5.31
N GLU A 84 1.53 10.38 4.85
CA GLU A 84 0.38 9.84 5.60
C GLU A 84 0.54 8.32 5.86
N GLU A 85 0.89 7.53 4.85
CA GLU A 85 1.08 6.07 5.01
C GLU A 85 2.31 5.71 5.83
N ASP A 86 3.39 6.50 5.75
CA ASP A 86 4.55 6.29 6.64
C ASP A 86 4.19 6.56 8.10
N GLY A 87 3.27 7.50 8.36
CA GLY A 87 2.68 7.73 9.66
C GLY A 87 1.91 6.51 10.19
N HIS A 88 1.02 5.94 9.39
CA HIS A 88 0.30 4.70 9.75
C HIS A 88 1.23 3.53 10.01
N ARG A 89 2.29 3.40 9.20
CA ARG A 89 3.31 2.36 9.36
C ARG A 89 4.03 2.49 10.70
N LEU A 90 4.43 3.70 11.09
CA LEU A 90 5.14 3.95 12.35
C LEU A 90 4.23 3.69 13.55
N ASP A 91 2.99 4.16 13.52
CA ASP A 91 2.00 3.90 14.58
C ASP A 91 1.77 2.38 14.74
N ALA A 92 1.56 1.66 13.64
CA ALA A 92 1.41 0.21 13.68
C ALA A 92 2.67 -0.49 14.20
N LYS A 93 3.86 0.04 13.88
CA LYS A 93 5.14 -0.51 14.35
C LYS A 93 5.25 -0.48 15.88
N ASP A 94 4.80 0.60 16.51
CA ASP A 94 4.88 0.80 17.96
C ASP A 94 3.99 -0.18 18.76
N HIS A 95 3.00 -0.79 18.11
CA HIS A 95 2.06 -1.74 18.70
C HIS A 95 2.45 -3.23 18.45
N ILE A 96 3.60 -3.48 17.83
CA ILE A 96 4.08 -4.84 17.51
C ILE A 96 5.29 -5.19 18.36
N ASP A 97 5.30 -6.43 18.86
CA ASP A 97 6.50 -7.00 19.45
C ASP A 97 7.47 -7.43 18.34
N GLU A 98 8.56 -6.67 18.16
CA GLU A 98 9.56 -6.94 17.14
C GLU A 98 10.32 -8.24 17.34
N ASP A 99 10.23 -8.93 18.49
CA ASP A 99 10.94 -10.19 18.70
C ASP A 99 10.10 -11.44 18.39
N ASP A 100 8.80 -11.28 18.16
CA ASP A 100 7.92 -12.39 17.81
C ASP A 100 8.21 -12.92 16.38
N PHE A 101 8.78 -14.12 16.34
CA PHE A 101 9.08 -14.83 15.09
C PHE A 101 7.84 -15.06 14.20
N ARG A 102 6.66 -15.31 14.79
CA ARG A 102 5.42 -15.53 14.04
C ARG A 102 4.98 -14.25 13.32
N LEU A 103 5.07 -13.11 14.00
CA LEU A 103 4.76 -11.81 13.39
C LEU A 103 5.78 -11.46 12.31
N LYS A 104 7.08 -11.74 12.52
CA LYS A 104 8.10 -11.57 11.46
C LYS A 104 7.78 -12.38 10.21
N LEU A 105 7.40 -13.65 10.37
CA LEU A 105 7.05 -14.52 9.24
C LEU A 105 5.80 -14.01 8.52
N PHE A 106 4.77 -13.62 9.28
CA PHE A 106 3.54 -13.05 8.74
C PHE A 106 3.80 -11.76 7.96
N LYS A 107 4.53 -10.80 8.53
CA LYS A 107 4.94 -9.54 7.88
C LYS A 107 5.66 -9.77 6.55
N ARG A 108 6.56 -10.75 6.50
CA ARG A 108 7.28 -11.11 5.26
C ARG A 108 6.32 -11.63 4.20
N PHE A 109 5.40 -12.50 4.59
CA PHE A 109 4.40 -13.05 3.68
C PHE A 109 3.48 -11.96 3.11
N THR A 110 2.90 -11.12 3.96
CA THR A 110 2.00 -10.03 3.55
C THR A 110 2.72 -8.97 2.69
N SER A 111 3.96 -8.64 3.02
CA SER A 111 4.80 -7.75 2.21
C SER A 111 5.04 -8.29 0.80
N GLN A 112 5.36 -9.59 0.68
CA GLN A 112 5.54 -10.24 -0.62
C GLN A 112 4.25 -10.28 -1.45
N LEU A 113 3.13 -10.62 -0.80
CA LEU A 113 1.82 -10.66 -1.45
C LEU A 113 1.43 -9.28 -2.00
N THR A 114 1.59 -8.23 -1.19
CA THR A 114 1.30 -6.84 -1.58
C THR A 114 2.21 -6.39 -2.72
N SER A 115 3.51 -6.69 -2.62
CA SER A 115 4.49 -6.38 -3.68
C SER A 115 4.14 -7.06 -5.01
N LEU A 116 3.66 -8.30 -4.94
CA LEU A 116 3.22 -9.05 -6.11
C LEU A 116 1.94 -8.45 -6.71
N ALA A 117 0.96 -8.09 -5.87
CA ALA A 117 -0.28 -7.45 -6.31
C ALA A 117 0.00 -6.14 -7.07
N ILE A 118 0.91 -5.30 -6.56
CA ILE A 118 1.36 -4.08 -7.25
C ILE A 118 2.00 -4.43 -8.61
N ARG A 119 2.87 -5.45 -8.66
CA ARG A 119 3.55 -5.84 -9.90
C ARG A 119 2.58 -6.35 -10.96
N ILE A 120 1.61 -7.17 -10.57
CA ILE A 120 0.57 -7.68 -11.47
C ILE A 120 -0.27 -6.51 -12.00
N SER A 121 -0.71 -5.62 -11.11
CA SER A 121 -1.56 -4.47 -11.46
C SER A 121 -0.87 -3.47 -12.40
N LYS A 122 0.46 -3.38 -12.38
CA LYS A 122 1.23 -2.56 -13.34
C LYS A 122 1.25 -3.15 -14.75
N LYS A 123 0.99 -4.45 -14.90
CA LYS A 123 1.12 -5.17 -16.16
C LYS A 123 -0.23 -5.45 -16.83
N VAL A 124 -1.30 -5.55 -16.03
CA VAL A 124 -2.67 -5.89 -16.43
C VAL A 124 -3.57 -4.67 -16.30
#